data_AF-A0A0Q8GBD4-F1
#
_entry.id   AF-A0A0Q8GBD4-F1
#
_cell.length_a   1.000
_cell.length_b   1.000
_cell.length_c   1.000
_cell.angle_alpha   90.00
_cell.angle_beta   90.00
_cell.angle_gamma   90.00
#
_symmetry.space_group_name_H-M   'P 1'
#
loop_
_entity.id
_entity.type
_entity.pdbx_description
1 polymer ?
#
loop_
_entity_poly.entity_id
_entity_poly.type
_entity_poly.pdbx_seq_one_letter_code
_entity_poly.pdbx_strand_id
1 'polypeptide(L)'
;MNFFRRWHAHHEFRHHFGDGHHGHHFSRHADGFAHLLLARVGARLDLDDAQRRRFAAWVEQVQQQRDALTALARAPQLAALVAGEQFQREQAQQLLHARLDAMRAAGPDVIDAFAEFFDSLDDEQRQAMRFMTQRSGAAGASQSAGQNGPRHAPTAAD
;
A
#
# COMPACT_ATOMS: atom_id res chain seq x y z
N MET A 1 26.00 -16.86 3.48
CA MET A 1 25.09 -18.03 3.38
C MET A 1 23.83 -17.56 2.65
N ASN A 2 23.48 -18.20 1.53
CA ASN A 2 22.67 -17.60 0.47
C ASN A 2 21.18 -17.43 0.80
N PHE A 3 20.69 -16.18 0.80
CA PHE A 3 19.28 -15.78 0.92
C PHE A 3 18.39 -16.53 -0.08
N PHE A 4 18.81 -16.65 -1.34
CA PHE A 4 18.07 -17.36 -2.39
C PHE A 4 17.92 -18.87 -2.13
N ARG A 5 18.86 -19.52 -1.42
CA ARG A 5 18.70 -20.93 -1.02
C ARG A 5 17.74 -21.07 0.15
N ARG A 6 17.74 -20.14 1.12
CA ARG A 6 16.76 -20.14 2.23
C ARG A 6 15.35 -19.81 1.74
N TRP A 7 15.22 -18.91 0.75
CA TRP A 7 13.95 -18.60 0.11
C TRP A 7 13.38 -19.80 -0.65
N HIS A 8 14.20 -20.54 -1.41
CA HIS A 8 13.78 -21.80 -2.02
C HIS A 8 13.48 -22.91 -1.00
N ALA A 9 14.23 -22.99 0.10
CA ALA A 9 14.03 -24.00 1.14
C ALA A 9 12.80 -23.73 2.04
N HIS A 10 12.33 -22.49 2.15
CA HIS A 10 11.14 -22.12 2.93
C HIS A 10 9.84 -22.00 2.11
N HIS A 11 9.88 -22.25 0.79
CA HIS A 11 8.72 -22.19 -0.09
C HIS A 11 8.14 -23.56 -0.50
N GLU A 12 8.48 -24.64 0.23
CA GLU A 12 7.70 -25.88 0.23
C GLU A 12 6.56 -25.81 1.27
N PHE A 13 5.72 -24.78 1.21
CA PHE A 13 4.38 -24.88 1.81
C PHE A 13 3.45 -25.51 0.79
N ARG A 14 3.40 -26.84 0.88
CA ARG A 14 2.37 -27.72 0.35
C ARG A 14 0.99 -27.12 0.63
N HIS A 15 0.31 -26.66 -0.43
CA HIS A 15 -1.08 -26.21 -0.35
C HIS A 15 -2.00 -27.42 -0.10
N HIS A 16 -2.23 -27.75 1.18
CA HIS A 16 -3.40 -28.51 1.56
C HIS A 16 -4.61 -27.58 1.52
N PHE A 17 -5.43 -27.71 0.47
CA PHE A 17 -6.76 -27.12 0.44
C PHE A 17 -7.64 -27.89 1.42
N GLY A 18 -7.88 -27.30 2.58
CA GLY A 18 -8.86 -27.72 3.56
C GLY A 18 -9.59 -26.48 4.08
N ASP A 19 -10.91 -26.53 4.04
CA ASP A 19 -11.86 -25.49 4.44
C ASP A 19 -11.54 -24.81 5.77
N GLY A 20 -11.69 -23.48 5.81
CA GLY A 20 -11.54 -22.71 7.04
C GLY A 20 -11.66 -21.21 6.83
N HIS A 21 -12.89 -20.70 6.81
CA HIS A 21 -13.25 -19.28 6.85
C HIS A 21 -12.38 -18.46 7.82
N HIS A 22 -11.48 -17.63 7.29
CA HIS A 22 -10.85 -16.54 8.04
C HIS A 22 -10.84 -15.27 7.19
N GLY A 23 -11.98 -14.58 7.18
CA GLY A 23 -12.04 -13.17 6.78
C GLY A 23 -11.28 -12.36 7.82
N HIS A 24 -9.97 -12.20 7.65
CA HIS A 24 -9.22 -11.26 8.46
C HIS A 24 -9.71 -9.84 8.14
N HIS A 25 -10.41 -9.26 9.11
CA HIS A 25 -10.77 -7.85 9.16
C HIS A 25 -9.51 -6.98 9.03
N PHE A 26 -9.13 -6.61 7.80
CA PHE A 26 -8.11 -5.59 7.50
C PHE A 26 -8.67 -4.16 7.68
N SER A 27 -9.54 -3.96 8.66
CA SER A 27 -10.07 -2.64 8.97
C SER A 27 -10.21 -2.49 10.46
N ARG A 28 -9.16 -1.87 11.05
CA ARG A 28 -9.18 -0.95 12.21
C ARG A 28 -7.91 -1.11 13.05
N HIS A 29 -6.80 -0.56 12.56
CA HIS A 29 -5.81 0.22 13.33
C HIS A 29 -4.68 0.59 12.37
N ALA A 30 -4.64 1.87 12.01
CA ALA A 30 -3.67 2.41 11.07
C ALA A 30 -2.24 2.33 11.66
N ASP A 31 -2.13 2.33 12.99
CA ASP A 31 -0.90 2.18 13.80
C ASP A 31 -0.31 0.77 13.74
N GLY A 32 -1.17 -0.26 13.66
CA GLY A 32 -0.74 -1.66 13.57
C GLY A 32 -0.18 -2.01 12.19
N PHE A 33 -0.66 -1.35 11.14
CA PHE A 33 -0.21 -1.61 9.77
C PHE A 33 1.29 -1.34 9.58
N ALA A 34 1.78 -0.22 10.10
CA ALA A 34 3.20 0.15 10.03
C ALA A 34 4.11 -0.85 10.74
N HIS A 35 3.75 -1.27 11.96
CA HIS A 35 4.52 -2.26 12.72
C HIS A 35 4.52 -3.63 12.04
N LEU A 36 3.38 -4.04 11.46
CA LEU A 36 3.27 -5.26 10.66
C LEU A 36 4.10 -5.18 9.38
N LEU A 37 4.15 -4.01 8.73
CA LEU A 37 4.98 -3.77 7.54
C LEU A 37 6.47 -3.84 7.89
N LEU A 38 6.88 -3.20 9.01
CA LEU A 38 8.23 -3.26 9.57
C LEU A 38 8.66 -4.70 9.88
N ALA A 39 7.83 -5.46 10.60
CA ALA A 39 8.11 -6.85 10.91
C ALA A 39 8.19 -7.73 9.64
N ARG A 40 7.27 -7.53 8.70
CA ARG A 40 7.18 -8.32 7.47
C ARG A 40 8.31 -8.00 6.49
N VAL A 41 8.62 -6.74 6.25
CA VAL A 41 9.70 -6.32 5.35
C VAL A 41 11.06 -6.60 5.97
N GLY A 42 11.24 -6.32 7.27
CA GLY A 42 12.47 -6.63 8.00
C GLY A 42 12.83 -8.11 7.98
N ALA A 43 11.87 -8.99 8.28
CA ALA A 43 12.11 -10.44 8.23
C ALA A 43 12.28 -10.98 6.80
N ARG A 44 11.70 -10.30 5.80
CA ARG A 44 11.71 -10.75 4.40
C ARG A 44 12.92 -10.27 3.61
N LEU A 45 13.52 -9.15 4.02
CA LEU A 45 14.75 -8.60 3.44
C LEU A 45 15.99 -8.91 4.29
N ASP A 46 15.84 -9.54 5.46
CA ASP A 46 16.95 -9.81 6.39
C ASP A 46 17.73 -8.51 6.71
N LEU A 47 16.99 -7.46 7.06
CA LEU A 47 17.56 -6.13 7.29
C LEU A 47 18.43 -6.12 8.57
N ASP A 48 19.60 -5.50 8.50
CA ASP A 48 20.43 -5.24 9.68
C ASP A 48 19.84 -4.14 10.58
N ASP A 49 20.40 -3.96 11.78
CA ASP A 49 19.90 -2.97 12.74
C ASP A 49 19.91 -1.53 12.21
N ALA A 50 20.89 -1.15 11.38
CA ALA A 50 20.96 0.18 10.80
C ALA A 50 19.89 0.39 9.72
N GLN A 51 19.70 -0.60 8.84
CA GLN A 51 18.67 -0.63 7.81
C GLN A 51 17.26 -0.63 8.43
N ARG A 52 17.05 -1.39 9.52
CA ARG A 52 15.78 -1.43 10.26
C ARG A 52 15.43 -0.07 10.88
N ARG A 53 16.43 0.67 11.39
CA ARG A 53 16.21 2.03 11.92
C ARG A 53 15.79 3.01 10.82
N ARG A 54 16.46 2.99 9.66
CA ARG A 54 16.09 3.83 8.51
C ARG A 54 14.67 3.50 8.01
N PHE A 55 14.35 2.22 7.92
CA PHE A 55 13.01 1.78 7.53
C PHE A 55 11.95 2.22 8.53
N ALA A 56 12.22 2.11 9.83
CA ALA A 56 11.31 2.57 10.88
C ALA A 56 11.07 4.09 10.82
N ALA A 57 12.13 4.89 10.61
CA ALA A 57 12.02 6.34 10.47
C ALA A 57 11.16 6.73 9.24
N TRP A 58 11.38 6.08 8.09
CA TRP A 58 10.55 6.29 6.91
C TRP A 58 9.08 5.93 7.17
N VAL A 59 8.82 4.78 7.79
CA VAL A 59 7.46 4.35 8.13
C VAL A 59 6.78 5.33 9.10
N GLU A 60 7.49 5.80 10.11
CA GLU A 60 6.99 6.81 11.04
C GLU A 60 6.59 8.10 10.32
N GLN A 61 7.42 8.58 9.41
CA GLN A 61 7.15 9.77 8.63
C GLN A 61 5.92 9.60 7.73
N VAL A 62 5.77 8.45 7.05
CA VAL A 62 4.57 8.14 6.27
C VAL A 62 3.32 8.13 7.16
N GLN A 63 3.41 7.59 8.38
CA GLN A 63 2.29 7.60 9.31
C GLN A 63 1.91 9.00 9.78
N GLN A 64 2.90 9.81 10.19
CA GLN A 64 2.67 11.19 10.60
C GLN A 64 1.94 11.98 9.51
N GLN A 65 2.37 11.83 8.24
CA GLN A 65 1.72 12.49 7.11
C GLN A 65 0.29 11.97 6.87
N ARG A 66 0.08 10.65 6.93
CA ARG A 66 -1.25 10.06 6.80
C ARG A 66 -2.19 10.53 7.91
N ASP A 67 -1.70 10.63 9.14
CA ASP A 67 -2.50 11.02 10.29
C ASP A 67 -2.86 12.50 10.22
N ALA A 68 -1.94 13.36 9.77
CA ALA A 68 -2.21 14.78 9.48
C ALA A 68 -3.30 14.93 8.40
N LEU A 69 -3.20 14.18 7.30
CA LEU A 69 -4.22 14.17 6.24
C LEU A 69 -5.56 13.61 6.73
N THR A 70 -5.53 12.56 7.56
CA THR A 70 -6.74 11.96 8.15
C THR A 70 -7.39 12.91 9.14
N ALA A 71 -6.63 13.67 9.91
CA ALA A 71 -7.15 14.71 10.80
C ALA A 71 -7.88 15.79 9.99
N LEU A 72 -7.28 16.27 8.89
CA LEU A 72 -7.96 17.16 7.93
C LEU A 72 -9.20 16.52 7.27
N ALA A 73 -9.26 15.19 7.20
CA ALA A 73 -10.38 14.42 6.65
C ALA A 73 -11.40 13.96 7.69
N ARG A 74 -11.20 14.25 8.98
CA ARG A 74 -12.18 14.02 10.05
C ARG A 74 -12.55 15.28 10.80
N ALA A 75 -11.96 16.40 10.40
CA ALA A 75 -12.17 17.67 11.04
C ALA A 75 -13.66 18.08 10.96
N PRO A 76 -14.16 18.82 11.96
CA PRO A 76 -15.52 19.38 11.96
C PRO A 76 -15.83 20.21 10.70
N GLN A 77 -14.79 20.66 9.99
CA GLN A 77 -14.89 21.33 8.69
C GLN A 77 -15.63 20.49 7.64
N LEU A 78 -15.50 19.16 7.63
CA LEU A 78 -16.25 18.31 6.70
C LEU A 78 -17.73 18.21 7.07
N ALA A 79 -18.05 18.12 8.36
CA ALA A 79 -19.42 18.16 8.82
C ALA A 79 -20.07 19.53 8.51
N ALA A 80 -19.30 20.61 8.61
CA ALA A 80 -19.73 21.96 8.24
C ALA A 80 -20.10 22.10 6.76
N LEU A 81 -19.50 21.30 5.85
CA LEU A 81 -19.84 21.34 4.42
C LEU A 81 -21.28 20.95 4.13
N VAL A 82 -21.87 20.12 4.99
CA VAL A 82 -23.23 19.56 4.84
C VAL A 82 -24.20 20.05 5.92
N ALA A 83 -23.75 20.92 6.83
CA ALA A 83 -24.55 21.40 7.95
C ALA A 83 -25.63 22.44 7.55
N GLY A 84 -25.48 23.07 6.39
CA GLY A 84 -26.45 24.04 5.86
C GLY A 84 -27.49 23.42 4.94
N GLU A 85 -28.47 24.23 4.52
CA GLU A 85 -29.50 23.83 3.53
C GLU A 85 -28.90 23.44 2.16
N GLN A 86 -27.71 23.96 1.86
CA GLN A 86 -26.98 23.67 0.62
C GLN A 86 -25.54 23.28 0.92
N PHE A 87 -24.97 22.47 0.03
CA PHE A 87 -23.58 22.04 0.10
C PHE A 87 -22.62 23.22 -0.11
N GLN A 88 -21.68 23.41 0.81
CA GLN A 88 -20.72 24.51 0.81
C GLN A 88 -19.53 24.24 -0.14
N ARG A 89 -19.74 24.42 -1.45
CA ARG A 89 -18.74 24.12 -2.50
C ARG A 89 -17.41 24.84 -2.30
N GLU A 90 -17.44 26.14 -1.99
CA GLU A 90 -16.23 26.94 -1.80
C GLU A 90 -15.37 26.43 -0.64
N GLN A 91 -16.00 26.08 0.49
CA GLN A 91 -15.31 25.51 1.65
C GLN A 91 -14.71 24.13 1.32
N ALA A 92 -15.41 23.33 0.51
CA ALA A 92 -14.90 22.04 0.06
C ALA A 92 -13.65 22.19 -0.81
N GLN A 93 -13.63 23.18 -1.71
CA GLN A 93 -12.47 23.49 -2.55
C GLN A 93 -11.29 23.99 -1.71
N GLN A 94 -11.53 24.86 -0.73
CA GLN A 94 -10.49 25.32 0.20
C GLN A 94 -9.87 24.15 0.98
N LEU A 95 -10.69 23.23 1.48
CA LEU A 95 -10.21 22.05 2.19
C LEU A 95 -9.39 21.12 1.28
N LEU A 96 -9.79 20.97 0.02
CA LEU A 96 -9.00 20.23 -0.97
C LEU A 96 -7.65 20.90 -1.22
N HIS A 97 -7.62 22.22 -1.44
CA HIS A 97 -6.37 22.95 -1.65
C HIS A 97 -5.43 22.82 -0.45
N ALA A 98 -5.94 22.96 0.78
CA ALA A 98 -5.14 22.77 1.98
C ALA A 98 -4.52 21.36 2.06
N ARG A 99 -5.25 20.32 1.64
CA ARG A 99 -4.71 18.95 1.58
C ARG A 99 -3.63 18.81 0.50
N LEU A 100 -3.85 19.39 -0.67
CA LEU A 100 -2.87 19.36 -1.76
C LEU A 100 -1.59 20.09 -1.36
N ASP A 101 -1.69 21.23 -0.68
CA ASP A 101 -0.53 21.98 -0.24
C ASP A 101 0.22 21.25 0.87
N ALA A 102 -0.48 20.61 1.81
CA ALA A 102 0.15 19.73 2.80
C ALA A 102 0.89 18.56 2.14
N MET A 103 0.29 17.91 1.13
CA MET A 103 0.95 16.85 0.36
C MET A 103 2.16 17.35 -0.42
N ARG A 104 2.09 18.54 -1.03
CA ARG A 104 3.22 19.14 -1.74
C ARG A 104 4.38 19.48 -0.80
N ALA A 105 4.07 19.97 0.40
CA ALA A 105 5.07 20.33 1.40
C ALA A 105 5.79 19.10 1.96
N ALA A 106 5.06 18.00 2.21
CA ALA A 106 5.63 16.80 2.82
C ALA A 106 6.17 15.75 1.83
N GLY A 107 5.75 15.83 0.57
CA GLY A 107 6.08 14.85 -0.47
C GLY A 107 7.59 14.61 -0.65
N PRO A 108 8.42 15.66 -0.78
CA PRO A 108 9.87 15.50 -0.94
C PRO A 108 10.51 14.73 0.22
N ASP A 109 10.22 15.10 1.46
CA ASP A 109 10.86 14.47 2.62
C ASP A 109 10.54 12.97 2.70
N VAL A 110 9.33 12.55 2.33
CA VAL A 110 8.93 11.12 2.35
C VAL A 110 9.69 10.34 1.27
N ILE A 111 9.95 10.97 0.12
CA ILE A 111 10.72 10.39 -0.97
C ILE A 111 12.19 10.27 -0.56
N ASP A 112 12.76 11.31 0.05
CA ASP A 112 14.16 11.33 0.48
C ASP A 112 14.40 10.27 1.57
N ALA A 113 13.54 10.17 2.58
CA ALA A 113 13.64 9.13 3.60
C ALA A 113 13.53 7.71 3.03
N PHE A 114 12.71 7.52 1.99
CA PHE A 114 12.64 6.24 1.28
C PHE A 114 13.92 5.96 0.49
N ALA A 115 14.46 6.96 -0.19
CA ALA A 115 15.70 6.85 -0.96
C ALA A 115 16.87 6.47 -0.04
N GLU A 116 17.01 7.12 1.12
CA GLU A 116 18.03 6.77 2.11
C GLU A 116 17.92 5.32 2.61
N PHE A 117 16.69 4.83 2.81
CA PHE A 117 16.48 3.42 3.15
C PHE A 117 16.89 2.52 1.98
N PHE A 118 16.43 2.81 0.77
CA PHE A 118 16.71 2.01 -0.42
C PHE A 118 18.20 1.93 -0.75
N ASP A 119 18.91 3.05 -0.64
CA ASP A 119 20.35 3.15 -0.90
C ASP A 119 21.19 2.44 0.17
N SER A 120 20.62 2.21 1.36
CA SER A 120 21.26 1.41 2.41
C SER A 120 21.18 -0.10 2.18
N LEU A 121 20.38 -0.56 1.20
CA LEU A 121 20.19 -1.98 0.89
C LEU A 121 21.30 -2.51 -0.03
N ASP A 122 21.73 -3.74 0.22
CA ASP A 122 22.63 -4.45 -0.69
C ASP A 122 21.93 -4.88 -2.01
N ASP A 123 22.69 -5.47 -2.93
CA ASP A 123 22.15 -5.90 -4.23
C ASP A 123 21.06 -6.98 -4.11
N GLU A 124 21.22 -7.92 -3.18
CA GLU A 124 20.29 -9.04 -2.97
C GLU A 124 18.96 -8.53 -2.39
N GLN A 125 19.05 -7.66 -1.39
CA GLN A 125 17.90 -7.00 -0.75
C GLN A 125 17.13 -6.12 -1.74
N ARG A 126 17.83 -5.35 -2.59
CA ARG A 126 17.19 -4.55 -3.65
C ARG A 126 16.48 -5.43 -4.67
N GLN A 127 17.07 -6.55 -5.06
CA GLN A 127 16.43 -7.50 -5.98
C GLN A 127 15.17 -8.14 -5.37
N ALA A 128 15.24 -8.53 -4.09
CA ALA A 128 14.09 -9.04 -3.36
C ALA A 128 12.96 -8.01 -3.26
N MET A 129 13.30 -6.73 -3.01
CA MET A 129 12.35 -5.63 -2.99
C MET A 129 11.62 -5.45 -4.33
N ARG A 130 12.36 -5.46 -5.45
CA ARG A 130 11.78 -5.36 -6.80
C ARG A 130 10.80 -6.52 -7.07
N PHE A 131 11.18 -7.75 -6.72
CA PHE A 131 10.32 -8.91 -6.89
C PHE A 131 9.02 -8.82 -6.07
N MET A 132 9.10 -8.32 -4.84
CA MET A 132 7.91 -8.08 -4.01
C MET A 132 6.97 -7.06 -4.63
N THR A 133 7.49 -5.92 -5.10
CA THR A 133 6.68 -4.85 -5.71
C THR A 133 6.01 -5.33 -7.01
N GLN A 134 6.73 -6.06 -7.85
CA GLN A 134 6.18 -6.62 -9.09
C GLN A 134 5.05 -7.64 -8.83
N ARG A 135 5.19 -8.47 -7.79
CA ARG A 135 4.18 -9.48 -7.44
C ARG A 135 2.91 -8.86 -6.85
N SER A 136 3.01 -7.73 -6.15
CA SER A 136 1.85 -6.99 -5.67
C SER A 136 1.04 -6.33 -6.79
N GLY A 137 1.68 -5.95 -7.90
CA GLY A 137 0.99 -5.41 -9.09
C GLY A 137 0.28 -6.48 -9.94
N ALA A 138 0.79 -7.71 -9.97
CA ALA A 138 0.24 -8.80 -10.77
C ALA A 138 -1.10 -9.36 -10.25
N ALA A 139 -1.43 -9.16 -8.96
CA ALA A 139 -2.68 -9.62 -8.37
C ALA A 139 -3.92 -8.82 -8.83
N GLY A 140 -3.74 -7.69 -9.52
CA GLY A 140 -4.83 -6.89 -10.10
C GLY A 140 -5.05 -7.07 -11.61
N ALA A 141 -4.12 -7.72 -12.32
CA ALA A 141 -4.15 -7.79 -13.79
C ALA A 141 -4.80 -9.08 -14.36
N SER A 142 -5.08 -10.08 -13.54
CA SER A 142 -5.65 -11.36 -13.99
C SER A 142 -7.19 -11.45 -13.94
N GLN A 143 -7.88 -10.41 -13.45
CA GLN A 143 -9.35 -10.29 -13.46
C GLN A 143 -9.85 -9.32 -14.54
N SER A 144 -9.40 -9.47 -15.80
CA SER A 144 -10.11 -8.83 -16.93
C SER A 144 -10.03 -9.59 -18.25
N ALA A 145 -9.18 -10.62 -18.36
CA ALA A 145 -9.07 -11.44 -19.55
C ALA A 145 -9.85 -12.76 -19.38
N GLY A 146 -11.18 -12.71 -19.36
CA GLY A 146 -11.96 -13.94 -19.20
C GLY A 146 -13.48 -13.77 -19.18
N GLN A 147 -14.06 -13.01 -20.10
CA GLN A 147 -15.48 -13.13 -20.49
C GLN A 147 -15.79 -12.23 -21.69
N ASN A 148 -15.42 -12.66 -22.89
CA ASN A 148 -16.08 -12.26 -24.13
C ASN A 148 -15.85 -13.36 -25.16
N GLY A 149 -16.55 -14.48 -24.95
CA GLY A 149 -16.71 -15.49 -26.00
C GLY A 149 -17.60 -14.93 -27.13
N PRO A 150 -17.35 -15.31 -28.39
CA PRO A 150 -18.09 -14.78 -29.52
C PRO A 150 -19.57 -15.21 -29.44
N ARG A 151 -20.47 -14.22 -29.37
CA ARG A 151 -21.90 -14.45 -29.59
C ARG A 151 -22.12 -14.84 -31.05
N HIS A 152 -22.55 -16.07 -31.28
CA HIS A 152 -23.08 -16.49 -32.57
C HIS A 152 -24.27 -15.58 -32.94
N ALA A 153 -24.18 -14.95 -34.12
CA ALA A 153 -25.29 -14.21 -34.73
C ALA A 153 -26.31 -15.20 -35.32
N PRO A 154 -27.62 -14.94 -35.21
CA PRO A 154 -28.62 -15.72 -35.92
C PRO A 154 -28.60 -15.35 -37.41
N THR A 155 -28.40 -16.36 -38.27
CA THR A 155 -28.56 -16.26 -39.72
C THR A 155 -30.02 -15.94 -40.03
N ALA A 156 -30.29 -14.78 -40.62
CA ALA A 156 -31.55 -14.50 -41.26
C ALA A 156 -31.60 -15.23 -42.60
N ALA A 157 -32.65 -16.03 -42.79
CA ALA A 157 -32.99 -16.67 -44.05
C ALA A 157 -33.60 -15.64 -45.00
N ASP A 158 -33.23 -15.73 -46.28
CA ASP A 158 -34.03 -15.31 -47.44
C ASP A 158 -34.44 -16.58 -48.19
#